data_AF-A0A7X5UBC0-F1
#
_entry.id   AF-A0A7X5UBC0-F1
#
_cell.length_a   1.000
_cell.length_b   1.000
_cell.length_c   1.000
_cell.angle_alpha   90.00
_cell.angle_beta   90.00
_cell.angle_gamma   90.00
#
_symmetry.space_group_name_H-M   'P 1'
#
loop_
_entity.id
_entity.type
_entity.pdbx_description
1 polymer ?
#
loop_
_entity_poly.entity_id
_entity_poly.type
_entity_poly.pdbx_seq_one_letter_code
_entity_poly.pdbx_strand_id
1 'polypeptide(L)'
;MLRPIVLGLTLALALPTACLAAEEQPSFSPTSFLSDRDEQDLLKQVPAAKPEDVASPDAIVRAMHDAVSGPRGQWDDRRLRSLFIPDALIEYTDEDGKNPPRLRTITVDELVRILKDLHQKVAWYEKAGALHVTELHRKGEGPVLAVVPHTGNEGTRPVTEPEASRPSTSVTQLVKLQGRWWITSHAW
;
A
#
# COMPACT_ATOMS: atom_id res chain seq x y z
N MET A 1 -89.75 35.56 -4.39
CA MET A 1 -89.54 35.97 -5.79
C MET A 1 -88.13 35.60 -6.20
N LEU A 2 -87.98 35.00 -7.37
CA LEU A 2 -86.82 34.26 -7.90
C LEU A 2 -85.47 35.00 -7.75
N ARG A 3 -84.42 34.28 -7.33
CA ARG A 3 -83.01 34.64 -7.55
C ARG A 3 -82.43 33.73 -8.65
N PRO A 4 -81.72 34.28 -9.66
CA PRO A 4 -81.17 33.50 -10.76
C PRO A 4 -79.85 32.81 -10.41
N ILE A 5 -79.65 31.72 -11.13
CA ILE A 5 -78.55 30.75 -11.11
C ILE A 5 -77.27 31.38 -11.68
N VAL A 6 -76.13 31.21 -10.98
CA VAL A 6 -74.79 31.41 -11.54
C VAL A 6 -74.17 30.02 -11.70
N LEU A 7 -74.02 29.58 -12.95
CA LEU A 7 -73.38 28.32 -13.31
C LEU A 7 -71.86 28.55 -13.38
N GLY A 8 -71.13 28.12 -12.35
CA GLY A 8 -69.67 28.17 -12.30
C GLY A 8 -69.06 27.01 -13.08
N LEU A 9 -68.35 27.32 -14.16
CA LEU A 9 -67.56 26.38 -14.96
C LEU A 9 -66.31 25.98 -14.17
N THR A 10 -66.25 24.76 -13.63
CA THR A 10 -65.04 24.22 -12.98
C THR A 10 -64.23 23.43 -14.00
N LEU A 11 -63.07 23.96 -14.38
CA LEU A 11 -62.09 23.30 -15.23
C LEU A 11 -61.26 22.34 -14.36
N ALA A 12 -61.46 21.03 -14.53
CA ALA A 12 -60.64 20.01 -13.87
C ALA A 12 -59.33 19.80 -14.63
N LEU A 13 -58.19 20.18 -14.02
CA LEU A 13 -56.85 19.85 -14.51
C LEU A 13 -56.55 18.38 -14.18
N ALA A 14 -56.42 17.53 -15.20
CA ALA A 14 -55.87 16.19 -15.06
C ALA A 14 -54.34 16.26 -15.18
N LEU A 15 -53.62 15.92 -14.12
CA LEU A 15 -52.16 15.73 -14.15
C LEU A 15 -51.84 14.31 -14.62
N PRO A 16 -50.92 14.11 -15.58
CA PRO A 16 -50.48 12.78 -15.98
C PRO A 16 -49.58 12.18 -14.89
N THR A 17 -49.96 11.02 -14.38
CA THR A 17 -49.12 10.19 -13.52
C THR A 17 -48.01 9.57 -14.37
N ALA A 18 -46.83 10.18 -14.35
CA ALA A 18 -45.64 9.54 -14.89
C ALA A 18 -45.26 8.36 -13.98
N CYS A 19 -45.48 7.14 -14.47
CA CYS A 19 -44.99 5.92 -13.85
C CYS A 19 -43.46 5.93 -13.98
N LEU A 20 -42.75 6.18 -12.88
CA LEU A 20 -41.30 5.93 -12.84
C LEU A 20 -41.11 4.41 -12.94
N ALA A 21 -40.61 3.95 -14.09
CA ALA A 21 -39.98 2.64 -14.16
C ALA A 21 -38.75 2.67 -13.24
N ALA A 22 -38.73 1.79 -12.24
CA ALA A 22 -37.55 1.59 -11.42
C ALA A 22 -36.45 1.01 -12.32
N GLU A 23 -35.39 1.79 -12.56
CA GLU A 23 -34.15 1.24 -13.11
C GLU A 23 -33.61 0.20 -12.13
N GLU A 24 -33.46 -1.04 -12.59
CA GLU A 24 -32.82 -2.12 -11.87
C GLU A 24 -31.34 -1.72 -11.67
N GLN A 25 -31.02 -1.13 -10.52
CA GLN A 25 -29.64 -0.83 -10.18
C GLN A 25 -28.87 -2.16 -10.17
N PRO A 26 -27.73 -2.26 -10.90
CA PRO A 26 -26.94 -3.47 -10.90
C PRO A 26 -26.58 -3.82 -9.45
N SER A 27 -27.01 -5.01 -9.00
CA SER A 27 -26.70 -5.49 -7.66
C SER A 27 -25.19 -5.69 -7.56
N PHE A 28 -24.49 -4.70 -6.99
CA PHE A 28 -23.13 -4.92 -6.53
C PHE A 28 -23.22 -5.95 -5.39
N SER A 29 -22.71 -7.16 -5.61
CA SER A 29 -22.38 -8.07 -4.52
C SER A 29 -21.04 -7.63 -3.94
N PRO A 30 -20.99 -6.98 -2.75
CA PRO A 30 -19.76 -6.45 -2.18
C PRO A 30 -18.75 -7.54 -1.76
N THR A 31 -19.16 -8.81 -1.78
CA THR A 31 -18.42 -9.95 -1.23
C THR A 31 -17.21 -10.40 -2.06
N SER A 32 -17.01 -9.86 -3.27
CA SER A 32 -15.91 -10.26 -4.16
C SER A 32 -14.54 -9.64 -3.83
N PHE A 33 -14.49 -8.60 -3.00
CA PHE A 33 -13.24 -7.84 -2.73
C PHE A 33 -12.59 -8.16 -1.38
N LEU A 34 -13.23 -8.98 -0.55
CA LEU A 34 -12.69 -9.42 0.74
C LEU A 34 -12.08 -10.82 0.56
N SER A 35 -10.85 -10.88 0.08
CA SER A 35 -10.05 -12.09 0.29
C SER A 35 -9.57 -12.09 1.74
N ASP A 36 -10.32 -12.72 2.63
CA ASP A 36 -9.87 -13.00 3.99
C ASP A 36 -8.66 -13.93 3.90
N ARG A 37 -7.45 -13.37 4.06
CA ARG A 37 -6.19 -14.12 4.04
C ARG A 37 -5.65 -14.22 5.45
N ASP A 38 -5.36 -15.44 5.87
CA ASP A 38 -4.62 -15.69 7.09
C ASP A 38 -3.09 -15.75 6.82
N GLU A 39 -2.29 -15.95 7.87
CA GLU A 39 -0.84 -16.04 7.73
C GLU A 39 -0.42 -17.23 6.84
N GLN A 40 -1.10 -18.37 6.95
CA GLN A 40 -0.75 -19.59 6.21
C GLN A 40 -0.96 -19.38 4.71
N ASP A 41 -2.00 -18.66 4.32
CA ASP A 41 -2.23 -18.33 2.92
C ASP A 41 -1.18 -17.37 2.36
N LEU A 42 -0.67 -16.43 3.16
CA LEU A 42 0.44 -15.56 2.76
C LEU A 42 1.76 -16.34 2.66
N LEU A 43 2.05 -17.22 3.61
CA LEU A 43 3.27 -18.04 3.63
C LEU A 43 3.39 -18.99 2.43
N LYS A 44 2.26 -19.40 1.83
CA LYS A 44 2.25 -20.19 0.58
C LYS A 44 2.65 -19.37 -0.66
N GLN A 45 2.55 -18.05 -0.59
CA GLN A 45 2.72 -17.16 -1.75
C GLN A 45 4.09 -16.47 -1.80
N VAL A 46 4.79 -16.38 -0.66
CA VAL A 46 6.10 -15.74 -0.57
C VAL A 46 7.17 -16.72 -0.06
N PRO A 47 8.47 -16.45 -0.35
CA PRO A 47 9.55 -17.20 0.27
C PRO A 47 9.53 -17.11 1.80
N ALA A 48 10.10 -18.11 2.47
CA ALA A 48 10.26 -18.08 3.92
C ALA A 48 11.18 -16.93 4.34
N ALA A 49 10.69 -16.11 5.28
CA ALA A 49 11.48 -15.05 5.90
C ALA A 49 12.41 -15.63 6.96
N LYS A 50 13.51 -14.92 7.23
CA LYS A 50 14.30 -15.19 8.42
C LYS A 50 13.50 -14.77 9.66
N PRO A 51 13.45 -15.58 10.74
CA PRO A 51 12.68 -15.23 11.93
C PRO A 51 13.07 -13.87 12.52
N GLU A 52 14.36 -13.54 12.51
CA GLU A 52 14.88 -12.26 13.01
C GLU A 52 14.42 -11.06 12.16
N ASP A 53 14.21 -11.22 10.86
CA ASP A 53 13.79 -10.15 9.95
C ASP A 53 12.34 -9.72 10.25
N VAL A 54 11.50 -10.58 10.81
CA VAL A 54 10.05 -10.32 11.01
C VAL A 54 9.62 -10.28 12.47
N ALA A 55 10.59 -10.26 13.39
CA ALA A 55 10.36 -10.31 14.83
C ALA A 55 9.74 -9.01 15.41
N SER A 56 9.97 -7.87 14.77
CA SER A 56 9.48 -6.56 15.21
C SER A 56 9.31 -5.58 14.04
N PRO A 57 8.57 -4.47 14.23
CA PRO A 57 8.48 -3.40 13.22
C PRO A 57 9.83 -2.80 12.82
N ASP A 58 10.75 -2.64 13.78
CA ASP A 58 12.09 -2.12 13.51
C ASP A 58 12.90 -3.14 12.67
N ALA A 59 12.85 -4.42 13.04
CA ALA A 59 13.60 -5.47 12.36
C ALA A 59 13.19 -5.61 10.88
N ILE A 60 11.88 -5.57 10.58
CA ILE A 60 11.39 -5.77 9.22
C ILE A 60 11.70 -4.60 8.29
N VAL A 61 11.67 -3.37 8.81
CA VAL A 61 12.08 -2.18 8.05
C VAL A 61 13.58 -2.21 7.77
N ARG A 62 14.42 -2.57 8.75
CA ARG A 62 15.87 -2.73 8.53
C ARG A 62 16.16 -3.84 7.54
N ALA A 63 15.48 -4.98 7.66
CA ALA A 63 15.63 -6.10 6.75
C ALA A 63 15.25 -5.72 5.31
N MET A 64 14.24 -4.87 5.11
CA MET A 64 13.85 -4.36 3.79
C MET A 64 14.98 -3.59 3.11
N HIS A 65 15.57 -2.59 3.79
CA HIS A 65 16.71 -1.84 3.25
C HIS A 65 17.96 -2.72 3.03
N ASP A 66 18.23 -3.64 3.95
CA ASP A 66 19.33 -4.57 3.78
C ASP A 66 19.08 -5.57 2.61
N ALA A 67 17.82 -5.89 2.30
CA ALA A 67 17.46 -6.83 1.24
C ALA A 67 17.53 -6.22 -0.17
N VAL A 68 17.25 -4.92 -0.33
CA VAL A 68 17.45 -4.20 -1.60
C VAL A 68 18.92 -3.88 -1.88
N SER A 69 19.79 -4.07 -0.90
CA SER A 69 21.23 -3.83 -1.03
C SER A 69 21.95 -5.00 -1.69
N GLY A 70 22.92 -4.69 -2.56
CA GLY A 70 23.73 -5.71 -3.22
C GLY A 70 24.78 -5.16 -4.20
N PRO A 71 25.82 -5.94 -4.49
CA PRO A 71 26.78 -5.60 -5.53
C PRO A 71 26.10 -5.58 -6.91
N ARG A 72 26.82 -5.03 -7.90
CA ARG A 72 26.42 -5.17 -9.30
C ARG A 72 26.42 -6.64 -9.71
N GLY A 73 25.35 -7.11 -10.35
CA GLY A 73 25.21 -8.45 -10.89
C GLY A 73 23.89 -9.09 -10.49
N GLN A 74 23.93 -10.40 -10.24
CA GLN A 74 22.75 -11.14 -9.78
C GLN A 74 22.38 -10.70 -8.36
N TRP A 75 21.11 -10.33 -8.18
CA TRP A 75 20.52 -9.94 -6.91
C TRP A 75 19.44 -10.94 -6.50
N ASP A 76 19.47 -11.40 -5.24
CA ASP A 76 18.53 -12.38 -4.69
C ASP A 76 17.29 -11.68 -4.12
N ASP A 77 16.18 -11.77 -4.86
CA ASP A 77 14.92 -11.13 -4.51
C ASP A 77 14.12 -11.88 -3.43
N ARG A 78 14.52 -13.10 -3.04
CA ARG A 78 13.72 -13.94 -2.13
C ARG A 78 13.58 -13.32 -0.75
N ARG A 79 14.65 -12.74 -0.22
CA ARG A 79 14.62 -12.08 1.09
C ARG A 79 13.66 -10.90 1.06
N LEU A 80 13.74 -10.04 0.03
CA LEU A 80 12.82 -8.89 -0.09
C LEU A 80 11.37 -9.36 -0.13
N ARG A 81 11.04 -10.30 -1.03
CA ARG A 81 9.67 -10.82 -1.18
C ARG A 81 9.09 -11.40 0.10
N SER A 82 9.94 -12.02 0.94
CA SER A 82 9.50 -12.60 2.20
C SER A 82 8.97 -11.58 3.21
N LEU A 83 9.31 -10.29 3.08
CA LEU A 83 8.93 -9.25 4.04
C LEU A 83 7.54 -8.64 3.77
N PHE A 84 7.05 -8.75 2.54
CA PHE A 84 5.81 -8.10 2.09
C PHE A 84 4.67 -9.10 1.98
N ILE A 85 3.43 -8.59 2.10
CA ILE A 85 2.29 -9.30 1.52
C ILE A 85 2.38 -9.26 -0.03
N PRO A 86 1.83 -10.24 -0.77
CA PRO A 86 1.98 -10.33 -2.22
C PRO A 86 1.53 -9.09 -3.00
N ASP A 87 0.49 -8.42 -2.52
CA ASP A 87 -0.18 -7.26 -3.10
C ASP A 87 0.17 -5.95 -2.40
N ALA A 88 1.31 -5.90 -1.71
CA ALA A 88 1.78 -4.67 -1.08
C ALA A 88 2.01 -3.58 -2.13
N LEU A 89 1.63 -2.36 -1.77
CA LEU A 89 1.78 -1.18 -2.62
C LEU A 89 3.02 -0.39 -2.23
N ILE A 90 3.78 -0.01 -3.24
CA ILE A 90 5.01 0.74 -3.09
C ILE A 90 4.88 2.04 -3.87
N GLU A 91 5.10 3.16 -3.21
CA GLU A 91 4.84 4.49 -3.74
C GLU A 91 6.10 5.34 -3.74
N TYR A 92 6.36 6.05 -4.83
CA TYR A 92 7.50 6.96 -4.88
C TYR A 92 7.25 8.09 -5.88
N THR A 93 7.96 9.20 -5.70
CA THR A 93 7.94 10.29 -6.68
C THR A 93 9.12 10.22 -7.62
N ASP A 94 8.85 10.22 -8.93
CA ASP A 94 9.87 10.34 -9.96
C ASP A 94 10.25 11.82 -10.10
N GLU A 95 11.53 12.14 -9.88
CA GLU A 95 12.08 13.48 -10.06
C GLU A 95 13.13 13.48 -11.19
N ASP A 96 12.66 13.52 -12.44
CA ASP A 96 13.53 13.59 -13.61
C ASP A 96 14.24 14.97 -13.75
N GLY A 97 13.98 15.89 -12.83
CA GLY A 97 14.47 17.29 -12.82
C GLY A 97 13.90 18.17 -13.94
N LYS A 98 13.16 17.61 -14.89
CA LYS A 98 12.61 18.29 -16.07
C LYS A 98 11.09 18.46 -16.04
N ASN A 99 10.41 17.57 -15.32
CA ASN A 99 8.94 17.53 -15.20
C ASN A 99 8.54 17.74 -13.75
N PRO A 100 7.30 18.20 -13.47
CA PRO A 100 6.74 18.14 -12.13
C PRO A 100 6.80 16.71 -11.57
N PRO A 101 7.06 16.54 -10.26
CA PRO A 101 7.09 15.22 -9.65
C PRO A 101 5.81 14.43 -9.95
N ARG A 102 5.98 13.15 -10.29
CA ARG A 102 4.85 12.24 -10.55
C ARG A 102 4.84 11.15 -9.50
N LEU A 103 3.70 10.98 -8.84
CA LEU A 103 3.45 9.81 -8.00
C LEU A 103 3.44 8.56 -8.89
N ARG A 104 4.23 7.57 -8.49
CA ARG A 104 4.21 6.21 -9.01
C ARG A 104 3.72 5.28 -7.90
N THR A 105 2.93 4.30 -8.29
CA THR A 105 2.52 3.19 -7.42
C THR A 105 2.88 1.91 -8.16
N ILE A 106 3.64 1.04 -7.51
CA ILE A 106 4.12 -0.23 -8.06
C ILE A 106 3.86 -1.36 -7.07
N THR A 107 3.83 -2.58 -7.58
CA THR A 107 3.79 -3.82 -6.81
C THR A 107 5.20 -4.26 -6.39
N VAL A 108 5.29 -5.21 -5.44
CA VAL A 108 6.56 -5.85 -5.07
C VAL A 108 7.23 -6.52 -6.28
N ASP A 109 6.45 -7.13 -7.17
CA ASP A 109 6.96 -7.73 -8.40
C ASP A 109 7.61 -6.72 -9.34
N GLU A 110 7.01 -5.55 -9.48
CA GLU A 110 7.55 -4.45 -10.28
C GLU A 110 8.80 -3.86 -9.64
N LEU A 111 8.81 -3.67 -8.31
CA LEU A 111 10.00 -3.26 -7.58
C LEU A 111 11.15 -4.25 -7.80
N VAL A 112 10.87 -5.57 -7.72
CA VAL A 112 11.87 -6.61 -7.99
C VAL A 112 12.41 -6.51 -9.42
N ARG A 113 11.58 -6.21 -10.43
CA ARG A 113 12.05 -6.00 -11.81
C ARG A 113 12.95 -4.78 -11.91
N ILE A 114 12.57 -3.67 -11.28
CA ILE A 114 13.36 -2.43 -11.23
C ILE A 114 14.72 -2.68 -10.58
N LEU A 115 14.73 -3.31 -9.39
CA LEU A 115 15.97 -3.62 -8.66
C LEU A 115 16.86 -4.59 -9.43
N LYS A 116 16.29 -5.63 -10.07
CA LYS A 116 17.08 -6.53 -10.91
C LYS A 116 17.77 -5.79 -12.05
N ASP A 117 17.06 -4.90 -12.75
CA ASP A 117 17.64 -4.07 -13.81
C ASP A 117 18.70 -3.09 -13.27
N LEU A 118 18.43 -2.46 -12.12
CA LEU A 118 19.39 -1.59 -11.43
C LEU A 118 20.69 -2.34 -11.09
N HIS A 119 20.58 -3.51 -10.47
CA HIS A 119 21.73 -4.32 -10.08
C HIS A 119 22.52 -4.87 -11.28
N GLN A 120 21.91 -5.05 -12.47
CA GLN A 120 22.70 -5.36 -13.66
C GLN A 120 23.62 -4.18 -14.06
N LYS A 121 23.20 -2.95 -13.79
CA LYS A 121 23.88 -1.73 -14.23
C LYS A 121 24.89 -1.22 -13.20
N VAL A 122 24.52 -1.22 -11.92
CA VAL A 122 25.30 -0.63 -10.84
C VAL A 122 25.24 -1.49 -9.58
N ALA A 123 26.16 -1.26 -8.64
CA ALA A 123 25.92 -1.69 -7.27
C ALA A 123 24.94 -0.71 -6.61
N TRP A 124 24.13 -1.19 -5.69
CA TRP A 124 23.18 -0.36 -4.95
C TRP A 124 23.13 -0.81 -3.51
N TYR A 125 23.17 0.13 -2.58
CA TYR A 125 23.18 -0.14 -1.15
C TYR A 125 22.28 0.86 -0.45
N GLU A 126 21.52 0.36 0.49
CA GLU A 126 20.66 1.14 1.38
C GLU A 126 20.93 0.77 2.83
N LYS A 127 20.65 1.73 3.71
CA LYS A 127 20.61 1.49 5.14
C LYS A 127 19.52 2.31 5.79
N ALA A 128 18.66 1.64 6.55
CA ALA A 128 17.71 2.30 7.43
C ALA A 128 18.47 3.10 8.51
N GLY A 129 18.09 4.36 8.67
CA GLY A 129 18.61 5.29 9.66
C GLY A 129 17.81 5.24 10.96
N ALA A 130 17.21 6.38 11.33
CA ALA A 130 16.37 6.51 12.50
C ALA A 130 14.94 6.07 12.16
N LEU A 131 14.35 5.22 13.01
CA LEU A 131 12.97 4.73 12.85
C LEU A 131 12.14 5.23 14.03
N HIS A 132 10.89 5.60 13.78
CA HIS A 132 9.89 5.85 14.82
C HIS A 132 8.76 4.85 14.67
N VAL A 133 8.62 3.92 15.61
CA VAL A 133 7.56 2.90 15.55
C VAL A 133 6.34 3.37 16.33
N THR A 134 5.21 3.49 15.65
CA THR A 134 3.89 3.64 16.29
C THR A 134 3.11 2.34 16.14
N GLU A 135 2.97 1.58 17.21
CA GLU A 135 2.13 0.37 17.24
C GLU A 135 0.68 0.73 17.61
N LEU A 136 -0.27 0.14 16.88
CA LEU A 136 -1.71 0.27 17.15
C LEU A 136 -2.23 -1.05 17.68
N HIS A 137 -2.92 -0.97 18.82
CA HIS A 137 -3.38 -2.13 19.57
C HIS A 137 -4.88 -2.29 19.39
N ARG A 138 -5.34 -3.54 19.26
CA ARG A 138 -6.77 -3.85 19.37
C ARG A 138 -7.05 -4.28 20.80
N LYS A 139 -8.18 -3.85 21.38
CA LYS A 139 -8.52 -4.15 22.78
C LYS A 139 -8.49 -5.66 23.04
N GLY A 140 -7.66 -6.10 24.00
CA GLY A 140 -7.52 -7.51 24.37
C GLY A 140 -6.61 -8.34 23.44
N GLU A 141 -6.12 -7.73 22.37
CA GLU A 141 -5.13 -8.29 21.45
C GLU A 141 -3.85 -7.43 21.55
N GLY A 142 -2.69 -7.99 21.25
CA GLY A 142 -1.44 -7.22 21.22
C GLY A 142 -1.42 -6.15 20.12
N PRO A 143 -0.23 -5.64 19.74
CA PRO A 143 -0.12 -4.77 18.58
C PRO A 143 -0.55 -5.54 17.31
N VAL A 144 -1.43 -4.93 16.51
CA VAL A 144 -1.99 -5.51 15.28
C VAL A 144 -1.57 -4.75 14.03
N LEU A 145 -1.23 -3.48 14.17
CA LEU A 145 -0.72 -2.64 13.09
C LEU A 145 0.48 -1.85 13.60
N ALA A 146 1.36 -1.45 12.69
CA ALA A 146 2.38 -0.46 12.99
C ALA A 146 2.59 0.48 11.80
N VAL A 147 2.85 1.75 12.10
CA VAL A 147 3.30 2.74 11.11
C VAL A 147 4.69 3.19 11.53
N VAL A 148 5.61 3.13 10.58
CA VAL A 148 7.03 3.39 10.82
C VAL A 148 7.53 4.47 9.85
N PRO A 149 7.44 5.76 10.21
CA PRO A 149 8.22 6.81 9.57
C PRO A 149 9.70 6.61 9.89
N HIS A 150 10.55 6.74 8.89
CA HIS A 150 11.99 6.55 9.06
C HIS A 150 12.81 7.35 8.05
N THR A 151 14.09 7.53 8.37
CA THR A 151 15.10 8.02 7.44
C THR A 151 15.95 6.86 6.93
N GLY A 152 16.59 7.05 5.79
CA GLY A 152 17.53 6.11 5.21
C GLY A 152 18.67 6.81 4.51
N ASN A 153 19.59 6.01 4.01
CA ASN A 153 20.68 6.43 3.14
C ASN A 153 20.80 5.41 2.02
N GLU A 154 20.99 5.88 0.79
CA GLU A 154 21.05 5.05 -0.41
C GLU A 154 22.19 5.47 -1.35
N GLY A 155 22.76 4.54 -2.10
CA GLY A 155 23.80 4.90 -3.07
C GLY A 155 24.51 3.71 -3.72
N THR A 156 25.48 4.02 -4.57
CA THR A 156 26.24 3.03 -5.34
C THR A 156 27.46 2.45 -4.60
N ARG A 157 27.66 2.87 -3.36
CA ARG A 157 28.72 2.40 -2.45
C ARG A 157 28.10 1.95 -1.14
N PRO A 158 28.70 0.97 -0.44
CA PRO A 158 28.24 0.58 0.89
C PRO A 158 28.09 1.80 1.81
N VAL A 159 26.99 1.85 2.56
CA VAL A 159 26.57 3.00 3.37
C VAL A 159 27.37 3.13 4.69
N THR A 160 28.63 2.70 4.71
CA THR A 160 29.52 2.87 5.87
C THR A 160 30.06 4.29 5.99
N GLU A 161 29.88 5.12 4.95
CA GLU A 161 30.33 6.52 4.89
C GLU A 161 29.15 7.43 4.48
N PRO A 162 28.59 8.26 5.40
CA PRO A 162 27.40 9.07 5.13
C PRO A 162 27.52 10.01 3.93
N GLU A 163 28.74 10.47 3.61
CA GLU A 163 29.01 11.36 2.46
C GLU A 163 28.93 10.65 1.10
N ALA A 164 28.95 9.31 1.08
CA ALA A 164 28.87 8.50 -0.14
C ALA A 164 27.43 8.12 -0.53
N SER A 165 26.44 8.52 0.27
CA SER A 165 25.03 8.16 0.12
C SER A 165 24.12 9.40 0.07
N ARG A 166 22.96 9.24 -0.54
CA ARG A 166 21.88 10.22 -0.51
C ARG A 166 20.92 9.90 0.63
N PRO A 167 20.47 10.90 1.41
CA PRO A 167 19.46 10.66 2.43
C PRO A 167 18.10 10.39 1.78
N SER A 168 17.34 9.49 2.37
CA SER A 168 15.93 9.22 2.02
C SER A 168 15.04 9.38 3.25
N THR A 169 13.76 9.66 3.02
CA THR A 169 12.73 9.68 4.06
C THR A 169 11.57 8.84 3.58
N SER A 170 11.04 7.99 4.45
CA SER A 170 10.03 7.03 4.04
C SER A 170 9.04 6.76 5.15
N VAL A 171 7.92 6.17 4.78
CA VAL A 171 6.96 5.59 5.73
C VAL A 171 6.65 4.16 5.32
N THR A 172 6.61 3.26 6.30
CA THR A 172 6.28 1.84 6.07
C THR A 172 5.10 1.46 6.96
N GLN A 173 4.09 0.83 6.39
CA GLN A 173 2.94 0.33 7.13
C GLN A 173 3.00 -1.19 7.23
N LEU A 174 2.68 -1.68 8.42
CA LEU A 174 2.81 -3.07 8.80
C LEU A 174 1.52 -3.61 9.42
N VAL A 175 1.25 -4.89 9.20
CA VAL A 175 0.23 -5.66 9.91
C VAL A 175 0.87 -6.84 10.63
N LYS A 176 0.35 -7.18 11.81
CA LYS A 176 0.73 -8.38 12.54
C LYS A 176 -0.34 -9.45 12.34
N LEU A 177 0.05 -10.59 11.74
CA LEU A 177 -0.83 -11.75 11.56
C LEU A 177 -0.20 -12.94 12.29
N GLN A 178 -0.96 -13.55 13.21
CA GLN A 178 -0.58 -14.76 13.96
C GLN A 178 0.82 -14.72 14.63
N GLY A 179 1.29 -13.52 14.98
CA GLY A 179 2.56 -13.30 15.67
C GLY A 179 3.68 -12.74 14.78
N ARG A 180 3.49 -12.71 13.47
CA ARG A 180 4.48 -12.26 12.48
C ARG A 180 4.10 -10.90 11.88
N TRP A 181 5.09 -10.02 11.72
CA TRP A 181 4.92 -8.75 11.01
C TRP A 181 5.02 -8.92 9.49
N TRP A 182 4.22 -8.16 8.76
CA TRP A 182 4.18 -8.12 7.29
C TRP A 182 4.15 -6.67 6.82
N ILE A 183 4.90 -6.34 5.76
CA ILE A 183 4.81 -5.03 5.11
C ILE A 183 3.61 -5.02 4.16
N THR A 184 2.71 -4.05 4.35
CA THR A 184 1.52 -3.84 3.52
C THR A 184 1.70 -2.69 2.54
N SER A 185 2.50 -1.69 2.91
CA SER A 185 2.86 -0.60 2.02
C SER A 185 4.17 0.08 2.43
N HIS A 186 4.81 0.72 1.47
CA HIS A 186 6.02 1.51 1.67
C HIS A 186 6.03 2.70 0.72
N ALA A 187 6.39 3.88 1.21
CA ALA A 187 6.53 5.08 0.39
C ALA A 187 7.85 5.80 0.66
N TRP A 188 8.53 6.28 -0.38
CA TRP A 188 9.78 7.08 -0.29
C TRP A 188 9.82 8.24 -1.30
#